data_AF-V9ILH8-F1
#
_entry.id   AF-V9ILH8-F1
#
_cell.length_a   1.000
_cell.length_b   1.000
_cell.length_c   1.000
_cell.angle_alpha   90.00
_cell.angle_beta   90.00
_cell.angle_gamma   90.00
#
_symmetry.space_group_name_H-M   'P 1'
#
loop_
_entity.id
_entity.type
_entity.pdbx_description
1 polymer ?
#
loop_
_entity_poly.entity_id
_entity_poly.type
_entity_poly.pdbx_seq_one_letter_code
_entity_poly.pdbx_strand_id
1 'polypeptide(L)'
;MMLNLLKCLSNNHGLLELKKSSSFLTLRLSLNTSVVSKAKKKESDGEFRIERDTFGEVKVPVNKYYGAQTVRSMQNFPIGDTFERMPYGVIVAYGILKKSCS
;
A
#
# COMPACT_ATOMS: atom_id res chain seq x y z
N MET A 1 28.90 30.84 20.29
CA MET A 1 30.08 30.09 20.76
C MET A 1 29.61 29.02 21.73
N MET A 2 29.99 27.77 21.49
CA MET A 2 29.93 26.63 22.45
C MET A 2 28.61 25.85 22.59
N LEU A 3 28.09 25.27 21.49
CA LEU A 3 27.36 24.00 21.63
C LEU A 3 28.38 22.87 21.78
N ASN A 4 28.33 22.24 22.95
CA ASN A 4 29.21 21.19 23.44
C ASN A 4 29.27 19.98 22.50
N LEU A 5 30.40 19.91 21.78
CA LEU A 5 30.93 18.70 21.16
C LEU A 5 31.91 18.05 22.15
N LEU A 6 31.44 17.12 22.98
CA LEU A 6 32.28 16.11 23.63
C LEU A 6 31.42 14.85 23.81
N LYS A 7 31.68 13.81 23.00
CA LYS A 7 32.65 12.74 23.34
C LYS A 7 32.14 11.90 24.52
N CYS A 8 31.45 10.83 24.18
CA CYS A 8 31.62 9.53 24.84
C CYS A 8 31.84 8.52 23.70
N LEU A 9 33.10 8.18 23.45
CA LEU A 9 33.66 6.87 23.79
C LEU A 9 33.28 5.79 22.76
N SER A 10 34.05 5.72 21.68
CA SER A 10 34.34 4.45 21.03
C SER A 10 35.84 4.39 20.82
N ASN A 11 36.54 4.06 21.91
CA ASN A 11 37.83 3.40 21.81
C ASN A 11 37.52 1.96 21.37
N ASN A 12 38.02 1.57 20.21
CA ASN A 12 38.79 0.35 20.11
C ASN A 12 39.76 0.46 18.94
N HIS A 13 41.02 0.37 19.33
CA HIS A 13 42.19 0.35 18.48
C HIS A 13 42.18 -0.86 17.55
N GLY A 14 42.61 -0.63 16.31
CA GLY A 14 43.62 -1.43 15.64
C GLY A 14 43.27 -2.87 15.28
N LEU A 15 43.12 -3.11 13.97
CA LEU A 15 44.06 -4.02 13.30
C LEU A 15 44.14 -3.72 11.81
N LEU A 16 45.30 -3.23 11.45
CA LEU A 16 45.82 -3.07 10.10
C LEU A 16 46.19 -4.45 9.52
N GLU A 17 46.12 -4.52 8.19
CA GLU A 17 47.03 -5.25 7.29
C GLU A 17 46.70 -6.69 6.82
N LEU A 18 46.53 -6.74 5.49
CA LEU A 18 47.17 -7.65 4.52
C LEU A 18 46.96 -9.17 4.60
N LYS A 19 46.32 -9.69 3.55
CA LYS A 19 46.98 -10.59 2.57
C LYS A 19 46.10 -10.73 1.33
N LYS A 20 46.55 -10.16 0.20
CA LYS A 20 47.11 -10.90 -0.96
C LYS A 20 46.19 -11.99 -1.53
N SER A 21 45.72 -11.69 -2.75
CA SER A 21 45.72 -12.62 -3.90
C SER A 21 45.10 -13.99 -3.69
N SER A 22 43.84 -14.14 -4.11
CA SER A 22 43.38 -15.42 -4.65
C SER A 22 42.33 -15.19 -5.72
N SER A 23 42.77 -15.32 -6.95
CA SER A 23 42.00 -15.62 -8.15
C SER A 23 41.05 -16.81 -7.91
N PHE A 24 39.78 -16.54 -7.66
CA PHE A 24 38.67 -17.48 -7.88
C PHE A 24 37.46 -16.64 -8.32
N LEU A 25 37.37 -16.38 -9.62
CA LEU A 25 36.50 -17.12 -10.52
C LEU A 25 35.01 -17.00 -10.11
N THR A 26 34.32 -16.13 -10.84
CA THR A 26 32.91 -16.17 -11.24
C THR A 26 31.84 -16.49 -10.19
N LEU A 27 30.90 -15.55 -10.04
CA LEU A 27 29.50 -15.81 -10.35
C LEU A 27 28.80 -14.48 -10.65
N ARG A 28 28.65 -14.19 -11.95
CA ARG A 28 27.66 -13.23 -12.45
C ARG A 28 26.30 -13.79 -12.04
N LEU A 29 25.71 -13.24 -10.98
CA LEU A 29 24.33 -13.53 -10.64
C LEU A 29 23.44 -12.84 -11.69
N SER A 30 23.05 -13.61 -12.71
CA SER A 30 21.97 -13.26 -13.63
C SER A 30 20.67 -13.36 -12.85
N LEU A 31 20.22 -12.24 -12.31
CA LEU A 31 18.86 -12.11 -11.77
C LEU A 31 17.92 -11.83 -12.94
N ASN A 32 17.46 -12.89 -13.59
CA ASN A 32 16.24 -12.85 -14.38
C ASN A 32 15.08 -12.59 -13.40
N THR A 33 14.71 -11.32 -13.24
CA THR A 33 13.46 -10.97 -12.58
C THR A 33 12.35 -11.16 -13.61
N SER A 34 11.93 -12.41 -13.74
CA SER A 34 10.72 -12.82 -14.42
C SER A 34 9.57 -12.00 -13.85
N VAL A 35 9.03 -11.10 -14.68
CA VAL A 35 7.63 -10.67 -14.67
C VAL A 35 7.00 -10.58 -13.27
N VAL A 36 7.03 -9.39 -12.69
CA VAL A 36 6.03 -8.97 -11.69
C VAL A 36 4.67 -9.10 -12.38
N SER A 37 4.10 -10.28 -12.29
CA SER A 37 2.74 -10.59 -12.70
C SER A 37 1.86 -9.83 -11.73
N LYS A 38 1.44 -8.64 -12.17
CA LYS A 38 0.44 -7.79 -11.53
C LYS A 38 -0.68 -8.72 -11.06
N ALA A 39 -0.77 -8.94 -9.75
CA ALA A 39 -1.76 -9.80 -9.14
C ALA A 39 -3.14 -9.22 -9.48
N LYS A 40 -3.76 -9.75 -10.53
CA LYS A 40 -5.18 -9.55 -10.80
C LYS A 40 -5.91 -10.11 -9.59
N LYS A 41 -6.33 -9.24 -8.68
CA LYS A 41 -7.29 -9.58 -7.64
C LYS A 41 -8.55 -10.00 -8.39
N LYS A 42 -8.75 -11.31 -8.54
CA LYS A 42 -9.93 -11.93 -9.13
C LYS A 42 -11.11 -11.42 -8.31
N GLU A 43 -11.87 -10.50 -8.89
CA GLU A 43 -13.14 -10.07 -8.32
C GLU A 43 -13.96 -11.34 -8.18
N SER A 44 -14.33 -11.69 -6.95
CA SER A 44 -15.04 -12.92 -6.68
C SER A 44 -16.28 -12.94 -7.55
N ASP A 45 -16.44 -14.02 -8.32
CA ASP A 45 -17.69 -14.44 -8.97
C ASP A 45 -18.70 -14.88 -7.87
N GLY A 46 -18.80 -14.04 -6.84
CA GLY A 46 -19.34 -14.32 -5.53
C GLY A 46 -20.58 -13.47 -5.34
N GLU A 47 -21.67 -14.16 -5.05
CA GLU A 47 -22.96 -13.70 -4.56
C GLU A 47 -23.19 -12.17 -4.52
N PHE A 48 -24.14 -11.72 -5.33
CA PHE A 48 -24.58 -10.33 -5.38
C PHE A 48 -25.94 -10.21 -4.68
N ARG A 49 -26.10 -9.17 -3.86
CA ARG A 49 -27.40 -8.71 -3.38
C ARG A 49 -27.97 -7.66 -4.33
N ILE A 50 -29.28 -7.67 -4.53
CA ILE A 50 -29.96 -6.66 -5.36
C ILE A 50 -30.47 -5.58 -4.43
N GLU A 51 -29.97 -4.36 -4.60
CA GLU A 51 -30.44 -3.17 -3.88
C GLU A 51 -31.21 -2.24 -4.83
N ARG A 52 -32.20 -1.50 -4.29
CA ARG A 52 -32.96 -0.49 -5.04
C ARG A 52 -32.60 0.91 -4.56
N ASP A 53 -32.25 1.79 -5.50
CA ASP A 53 -32.09 3.23 -5.30
C ASP A 53 -33.13 3.97 -6.19
N THR A 54 -33.18 5.30 -6.10
CA THR A 54 -34.02 6.20 -6.92
C THR A 54 -33.88 5.98 -8.42
N PHE A 55 -32.70 5.58 -8.89
CA PHE A 55 -32.41 5.28 -10.30
C PHE A 55 -32.70 3.81 -10.70
N GLY A 56 -33.27 3.00 -9.81
CA GLY A 56 -33.60 1.59 -10.06
C GLY A 56 -32.69 0.59 -9.35
N GLU A 57 -32.76 -0.67 -9.78
CA GLU A 57 -32.07 -1.80 -9.15
C GLU A 57 -30.58 -1.86 -9.53
N VAL A 58 -29.72 -2.21 -8.57
CA VAL A 58 -28.26 -2.36 -8.75
C VAL A 58 -27.79 -3.61 -8.02
N LYS A 59 -26.89 -4.36 -8.68
CA LYS A 59 -26.21 -5.52 -8.07
C LYS A 59 -25.04 -5.03 -7.23
N VAL A 60 -25.07 -5.35 -5.93
CA VAL A 60 -24.03 -4.98 -4.95
C VAL A 60 -23.39 -6.28 -4.44
N PRO A 61 -22.05 -6.38 -4.40
CA PRO A 61 -21.38 -7.57 -3.87
C PRO A 61 -21.65 -7.75 -2.37
N VAL A 62 -22.00 -8.96 -1.94
CA VAL A 62 -22.32 -9.26 -0.52
C VAL A 62 -21.12 -9.05 0.41
N ASN A 63 -19.90 -9.22 -0.12
CA ASN A 63 -18.65 -9.09 0.63
C ASN A 63 -18.27 -7.65 1.00
N LYS A 64 -19.13 -6.66 0.72
CA LYS A 64 -18.83 -5.23 0.88
C LYS A 64 -19.92 -4.53 1.69
N TYR A 65 -19.51 -3.57 2.51
CA TYR A 65 -20.42 -2.81 3.38
C TYR A 65 -21.12 -1.65 2.68
N TYR A 66 -20.63 -1.21 1.52
CA TYR A 66 -21.24 -0.11 0.77
C TYR A 66 -22.52 -0.56 0.06
N GLY A 67 -23.37 0.40 -0.33
CA GLY A 67 -24.64 0.15 -1.01
C GLY A 67 -24.67 0.58 -2.47
N ALA A 68 -25.89 0.64 -3.04
CA ALA A 68 -26.17 0.96 -4.44
C ALA A 68 -25.56 2.30 -4.90
N GLN A 69 -25.66 3.35 -4.08
CA GLN A 69 -25.15 4.67 -4.43
C GLN A 69 -23.64 4.66 -4.66
N THR A 70 -22.88 4.00 -3.78
CA THR A 70 -21.42 3.87 -3.91
C THR A 70 -21.04 3.06 -5.14
N VAL A 71 -21.80 2.00 -5.46
CA VAL A 71 -21.58 1.23 -6.69
C VAL A 71 -21.75 2.10 -7.93
N ARG A 72 -22.78 2.94 -7.99
CA ARG A 72 -22.96 3.89 -9.10
C ARG A 72 -21.84 4.92 -9.17
N SER A 73 -21.39 5.45 -8.04
CA SER A 73 -20.23 6.36 -8.02
C SER A 73 -18.97 5.68 -8.56
N MET A 74 -18.71 4.42 -8.22
CA MET A 74 -17.56 3.68 -8.75
C MET A 74 -17.67 3.44 -10.27
N GLN A 75 -18.88 3.20 -10.78
CA GLN A 75 -19.12 3.04 -12.23
C GLN A 75 -19.00 4.36 -13.00
N ASN A 76 -19.45 5.48 -12.39
CA ASN A 76 -19.47 6.79 -13.02
C ASN A 76 -18.11 7.51 -13.00
N PHE A 77 -17.29 7.24 -11.98
CA PHE A 77 -15.99 7.89 -11.80
C PHE A 77 -14.81 6.89 -11.81
N PRO A 78 -14.59 6.14 -12.90
CA PRO A 78 -13.44 5.25 -13.04
C PRO A 78 -12.19 6.05 -13.45
N ILE A 79 -11.90 7.11 -12.72
CA ILE A 79 -10.75 7.99 -12.95
C ILE A 79 -9.67 7.73 -11.89
N GLY A 80 -8.42 7.83 -12.31
CA GLY A 80 -7.25 7.70 -11.43
C GLY A 80 -6.78 6.27 -11.18
N ASP A 81 -5.61 6.17 -10.54
CA ASP A 81 -5.09 4.92 -9.98
C ASP A 81 -5.22 4.95 -8.45
N THR A 82 -4.51 4.05 -7.77
CA THR A 82 -4.59 3.83 -6.33
C THR A 82 -4.19 5.06 -5.51
N PHE A 83 -3.34 5.94 -6.06
CA PHE A 83 -2.91 7.18 -5.41
C PHE A 83 -4.00 8.27 -5.35
N GLU A 84 -4.98 8.23 -6.25
CA GLU A 84 -6.05 9.23 -6.34
C GLU A 84 -7.30 8.83 -5.53
N ARG A 85 -7.24 7.70 -4.83
CA ARG A 85 -8.31 7.27 -3.92
C ARG A 85 -8.46 8.26 -2.77
N MET A 86 -9.67 8.30 -2.20
CA MET A 86 -9.95 9.12 -1.02
C MET A 86 -8.91 8.86 0.08
N PRO A 87 -8.20 9.90 0.56
CA PRO A 87 -7.16 9.73 1.57
C PRO A 87 -7.75 9.21 2.88
N TYR A 88 -6.99 8.36 3.56
CA TYR A 88 -7.43 7.68 4.78
C TYR A 88 -7.88 8.64 5.89
N GLY A 89 -7.19 9.78 6.03
CA GLY A 89 -7.54 10.80 7.02
C GLY A 89 -8.97 11.34 6.87
N VAL A 90 -9.46 11.50 5.63
CA VAL A 90 -10.83 11.98 5.36
C VAL A 90 -11.85 10.92 5.76
N ILE A 91 -11.57 9.63 5.49
CA ILE A 91 -12.45 8.52 5.85
C ILE A 91 -12.61 8.43 7.37
N VAL A 92 -11.49 8.53 8.11
CA VAL A 92 -11.51 8.51 9.58
C VAL A 92 -12.24 9.74 10.14
N ALA A 93 -11.96 10.93 9.61
CA ALA A 93 -12.63 12.16 10.02
C ALA A 93 -14.16 12.06 9.85
N TYR A 94 -14.63 11.48 8.73
CA TYR A 94 -16.06 11.26 8.51
C TYR A 94 -16.66 10.28 9.52
N GLY A 95 -15.93 9.22 9.88
CA GLY A 95 -16.32 8.29 10.93
C GLY A 95 -16.48 8.97 12.29
N ILE A 96 -15.52 9.83 12.68
CA ILE A 96 -15.59 10.63 13.91
C ILE A 96 -16.80 11.57 13.87
N LEU A 97 -16.99 12.29 12.76
CA LEU A 97 -18.11 13.22 12.59
C LEU A 97 -19.46 12.51 12.76
N LYS A 98 -19.63 11.34 12.14
CA LYS A 98 -20.86 10.55 12.27
C LYS A 98 -21.04 9.96 13.67
N LYS A 99 -19.94 9.60 14.34
CA LYS A 99 -19.97 9.16 15.75
C LYS A 99 -20.40 10.29 16.69
N SER A 100 -19.94 11.51 16.48
CA SER A 100 -20.27 12.66 17.32
C SER A 100 -21.68 13.22 17.09
N CYS A 101 -22.29 12.94 15.94
CA CYS A 101 -23.66 13.36 15.60
C CYS A 101 -24.72 12.40 16.14
N SER A 102 -24.30 11.21 16.58
CA SER A 102 -25.19 10.14 17.03
C SER A 102 -25.68 10.29 18.46
#